data_AF-A0A6L9UAR9-F1
#
_entry.id   AF-A0A6L9UAR9-F1
#
_cell.length_a   1.000
_cell.length_b   1.000
_cell.length_c   1.000
_cell.angle_alpha   90.00
_cell.angle_beta   90.00
_cell.angle_gamma   90.00
#
_symmetry.space_group_name_H-M   'P 1'
#
loop_
_entity.id
_entity.type
_entity.pdbx_description
1 polymer ?
#
loop_
_entity_poly.entity_id
_entity_poly.type
_entity_poly.pdbx_seq_one_letter_code
_entity_poly.pdbx_strand_id
1 'polypeptide(L)'
;MTKSLWLFAFTWIVLVLQYVPIIGPILMILGASVWPILTINLAFASLAMEALTDRDYRVWLILPLLYFGGNFVLAGISEYKFLQLSREIQAKNANQAFAFSGSDALVVNTEAAPVLGLPVSLVENFVVSKVYEKSESDDAPISAWKIGTDPLCSKLWADRSGNNLRIVPFGLLENGKLVAGMCMYRLVEKPAGRIVTLTVTEPIEHQSFLLPYKTQIITIADETGNAARLSYAEATPWTWIPMPIGGCFYGEGRHKPTCFFGPLRIFSMPALGAAKDATALVAKALDLEWKPASKRRREIGLQDMKSDMRPSVSF
;
A
#
# COMPACT_ATOMS: atom_id res chain seq x y z
N MET A 1 -29.50 -2.14 37.19
CA MET A 1 -29.17 -1.88 35.78
C MET A 1 -27.76 -2.39 35.55
N THR A 2 -27.57 -3.32 34.62
CA THR A 2 -26.27 -3.94 34.33
C THR A 2 -25.27 -2.87 33.89
N LYS A 3 -24.01 -2.98 34.34
CA LYS A 3 -22.97 -1.98 34.04
C LYS A 3 -22.67 -1.95 32.54
N SER A 4 -22.84 -3.07 31.85
CA SER A 4 -22.73 -3.21 30.39
C SER A 4 -23.67 -2.26 29.62
N LEU A 5 -24.89 -2.01 30.10
CA LEU A 5 -25.86 -1.13 29.42
C LEU A 5 -25.40 0.33 29.35
N TRP A 6 -24.60 0.80 30.32
CA TRP A 6 -24.07 2.15 30.31
C TRP A 6 -23.10 2.39 29.13
N LEU A 7 -22.35 1.37 28.71
CA LEU A 7 -21.44 1.48 27.57
C LEU A 7 -22.23 1.55 26.25
N PHE A 8 -23.30 0.77 26.11
CA PHE A 8 -24.22 0.89 24.97
C PHE A 8 -24.91 2.26 24.95
N ALA A 9 -25.43 2.71 26.09
CA ALA A 9 -26.08 4.01 26.22
C ALA A 9 -25.11 5.16 25.90
N PHE A 10 -23.88 5.11 26.42
CA PHE A 10 -22.83 6.09 26.11
C PHE A 10 -22.58 6.16 24.59
N THR A 11 -22.39 5.01 23.94
CA THR A 11 -22.15 4.95 22.49
C THR A 11 -23.33 5.55 21.72
N TRP A 12 -24.55 5.19 22.09
CA TRP A 12 -25.77 5.72 21.47
C TRP A 12 -25.88 7.23 21.63
N ILE A 13 -25.68 7.76 22.85
CA ILE A 13 -25.73 9.19 23.13
C ILE A 13 -24.69 9.94 22.29
N VAL A 14 -23.46 9.43 22.21
CA VAL A 14 -22.40 10.05 21.41
C VAL A 14 -22.78 10.08 19.93
N LEU A 15 -23.32 8.99 19.37
CA LEU A 15 -23.76 8.94 17.98
C LEU A 15 -24.93 9.90 17.71
N VAL A 16 -25.89 10.02 18.63
CA VAL A 16 -27.00 10.98 18.52
C VAL A 16 -26.48 12.43 18.61
N LEU A 17 -25.54 12.70 19.52
CA LEU A 17 -24.94 14.04 19.66
C LEU A 17 -24.17 14.47 18.40
N GLN A 18 -23.65 13.53 17.61
CA GLN A 18 -23.01 13.85 16.33
C GLN A 18 -23.97 14.42 15.28
N TYR A 19 -25.29 14.27 15.43
CA TYR A 19 -26.28 14.93 14.57
C TYR A 19 -26.41 16.43 14.82
N VAL A 20 -25.94 16.93 15.97
CA VAL A 20 -26.02 18.36 16.31
C VAL A 20 -24.88 19.11 15.60
N PRO A 21 -25.16 20.11 14.74
CA PRO A 21 -24.16 20.73 13.87
C PRO A 21 -22.93 21.31 14.57
N ILE A 22 -23.07 21.77 15.81
CA ILE A 22 -21.96 22.34 16.59
C ILE A 22 -21.17 21.24 17.30
N ILE A 23 -21.83 20.18 17.77
CA ILE A 23 -21.21 19.13 18.58
C ILE A 23 -20.54 18.08 17.68
N GLY A 24 -21.14 17.76 16.53
CA GLY A 24 -20.64 16.76 15.58
C GLY A 24 -19.19 16.99 15.16
N PRO A 25 -18.79 18.19 14.68
CA PRO A 25 -17.41 18.48 14.31
C PRO A 25 -16.43 18.34 15.47
N ILE A 26 -16.81 18.77 16.68
CA ILE A 26 -15.97 18.62 17.89
C ILE A 26 -15.77 17.13 18.19
N LEU A 27 -16.84 16.33 18.17
CA LEU A 27 -16.78 14.89 18.38
C LEU A 27 -15.98 14.18 17.29
N MET A 28 -16.07 14.60 16.03
CA MET A 28 -15.24 14.10 14.93
C MET A 28 -13.76 14.34 15.18
N ILE A 29 -13.38 15.56 15.60
CA ILE A 29 -11.99 15.91 15.95
C ILE A 29 -11.48 15.04 17.11
N LEU A 30 -12.35 14.72 18.07
CA LEU A 30 -12.05 13.82 19.19
C LEU A 30 -12.06 12.32 18.80
N GLY A 31 -12.29 11.99 17.53
CA GLY A 31 -12.31 10.61 17.06
C GLY A 31 -13.53 9.83 17.55
N ALA A 32 -14.65 10.50 17.87
CA ALA A 32 -15.86 9.83 18.35
C ALA A 32 -16.38 8.76 17.40
N SER A 33 -16.03 8.83 16.10
CA SER A 33 -16.39 7.81 15.13
C SER A 33 -15.79 6.44 15.44
N VAL A 34 -14.58 6.38 16.01
CA VAL A 34 -13.88 5.12 16.35
C VAL A 34 -14.14 4.63 17.77
N TRP A 35 -14.74 5.45 18.63
CA TRP A 35 -15.10 5.05 20.00
C TRP A 35 -15.96 3.78 20.08
N PRO A 36 -16.92 3.52 19.16
CA PRO A 36 -17.69 2.28 19.16
C PRO A 36 -16.84 1.01 19.12
N ILE A 37 -15.62 1.05 18.53
CA ILE A 37 -14.69 -0.08 18.54
C ILE A 37 -14.38 -0.49 19.97
N LEU A 38 -14.16 0.45 20.87
CA LEU A 38 -13.87 0.14 22.27
C LEU A 38 -15.16 -0.09 23.07
N THR A 39 -16.12 0.83 22.97
CA THR A 39 -17.28 0.85 23.88
C THR A 39 -18.24 -0.31 23.62
N ILE A 40 -18.49 -0.68 22.36
CA ILE A 40 -19.37 -1.81 22.02
C ILE A 40 -18.72 -3.14 22.38
N ASN A 41 -17.44 -3.33 22.05
CA ASN A 41 -16.72 -4.56 22.42
C ASN A 41 -16.65 -4.72 23.94
N LEU A 42 -16.34 -3.65 24.68
CA LEU A 42 -16.36 -3.67 26.15
C LEU A 42 -17.78 -3.91 26.71
N ALA A 43 -18.82 -3.37 26.08
CA ALA A 43 -20.20 -3.59 26.49
C ALA A 43 -20.60 -5.07 26.36
N PHE A 44 -20.28 -5.70 25.23
CA PHE A 44 -20.55 -7.13 25.02
C PHE A 44 -19.68 -8.03 25.91
N ALA A 45 -18.41 -7.70 26.11
CA ALA A 45 -17.54 -8.43 27.03
C ALA A 45 -18.08 -8.34 28.48
N SER A 46 -18.50 -7.15 28.91
CA SER A 46 -19.09 -6.94 30.23
C SER A 46 -20.41 -7.69 30.39
N LEU A 47 -21.27 -7.67 29.37
CA LEU A 47 -22.53 -8.41 29.36
C LEU A 47 -22.27 -9.92 29.47
N ALA A 48 -21.25 -10.44 28.80
CA ALA A 48 -20.87 -11.85 28.91
C ALA A 48 -20.41 -12.20 30.34
N MET A 49 -19.57 -11.37 30.95
CA MET A 49 -19.10 -11.58 32.33
C MET A 49 -20.25 -11.54 33.36
N GLU A 50 -21.17 -10.58 33.22
CA GLU A 50 -22.35 -10.46 34.07
C GLU A 50 -23.25 -11.70 33.94
N ALA A 51 -23.53 -12.13 32.71
CA ALA A 51 -24.39 -13.27 32.42
C ALA A 51 -23.76 -14.64 32.78
N LEU A 52 -22.43 -14.74 32.88
CA LEU A 52 -21.74 -15.92 33.41
C LEU A 52 -21.80 -15.99 34.94
N THR A 53 -21.80 -14.84 35.62
CA THR A 53 -21.77 -14.76 37.08
C THR A 53 -23.16 -14.92 37.71
N ASP A 54 -24.19 -14.41 37.05
CA ASP A 54 -25.56 -14.42 37.55
C ASP A 54 -26.48 -15.28 36.67
N ARG A 55 -27.19 -16.22 37.30
CA ARG A 55 -28.04 -17.21 36.63
C ARG A 55 -29.23 -16.57 35.91
N ASP A 56 -29.74 -15.46 36.43
CA ASP A 56 -30.91 -14.77 35.87
C ASP A 56 -30.59 -14.03 34.56
N TYR A 57 -29.30 -13.78 34.30
CA TYR A 57 -28.85 -13.06 33.10
C TYR A 57 -28.31 -13.97 32.00
N ARG A 58 -28.27 -15.30 32.20
CA ARG A 58 -27.66 -16.25 31.23
C ARG A 58 -28.22 -16.17 29.81
N VAL A 59 -29.51 -15.85 29.65
CA VAL A 59 -30.13 -15.71 28.32
C VAL A 59 -29.46 -14.59 27.52
N TRP A 60 -28.92 -13.56 28.17
CA TRP A 60 -28.24 -12.46 27.52
C TRP A 60 -26.89 -12.85 26.91
N LEU A 61 -26.34 -14.04 27.19
CA LEU A 61 -25.14 -14.57 26.52
C LEU A 61 -25.33 -14.78 25.02
N ILE A 62 -26.58 -14.91 24.55
CA ILE A 62 -26.89 -15.04 23.13
C ILE A 62 -26.36 -13.83 22.35
N LEU A 63 -26.45 -12.61 22.90
CA LEU A 63 -26.02 -11.40 22.21
C LEU A 63 -24.51 -11.33 21.95
N PRO A 64 -23.61 -11.46 22.97
CA PRO A 64 -22.18 -11.49 22.72
C PRO A 64 -21.78 -12.71 21.86
N LEU A 65 -22.47 -13.86 22.01
CA LEU A 65 -22.22 -15.03 21.17
C LEU A 65 -22.52 -14.75 19.70
N LEU A 66 -23.65 -14.13 19.38
CA LEU A 66 -23.99 -13.73 18.01
C LEU A 66 -23.05 -12.65 17.48
N TYR A 67 -22.67 -11.68 18.33
CA TYR A 67 -21.78 -10.59 17.94
C TYR A 67 -20.36 -11.08 17.60
N PHE A 68 -19.70 -11.76 18.54
CA PHE A 68 -18.34 -12.25 18.34
C PHE A 68 -18.31 -13.50 17.45
N GLY A 69 -19.22 -14.44 17.65
CA GLY A 69 -19.31 -15.67 16.86
C GLY A 69 -19.72 -15.41 15.42
N GLY A 70 -20.69 -14.51 15.19
CA GLY A 70 -21.08 -14.08 13.85
C GLY A 70 -19.91 -13.40 13.12
N ASN A 71 -19.20 -12.48 13.80
CA ASN A 71 -18.01 -11.86 13.22
C ASN A 71 -16.90 -12.87 12.91
N PHE A 72 -16.66 -13.82 13.81
CA PHE A 72 -15.66 -14.88 13.60
C PHE A 72 -15.97 -15.73 12.36
N VAL A 73 -17.24 -16.11 12.16
CA VAL A 73 -17.68 -16.82 10.95
C VAL A 73 -17.50 -15.96 9.70
N LEU A 74 -17.88 -14.69 9.74
CA LEU A 74 -17.71 -13.76 8.61
C LEU A 74 -16.23 -13.55 8.27
N ALA A 75 -15.37 -13.39 9.27
CA ALA A 75 -13.91 -13.30 9.13
C ALA A 75 -13.34 -14.58 8.50
N GLY A 76 -13.73 -15.76 8.98
CA GLY A 76 -13.31 -17.03 8.40
C GLY A 76 -13.71 -17.22 6.94
N ILE A 77 -14.95 -16.85 6.57
CA ILE A 77 -15.41 -16.91 5.17
C ILE A 77 -14.65 -15.89 4.31
N SER A 78 -14.42 -14.68 4.83
CA SER A 78 -13.68 -13.62 4.15
C SER A 78 -12.25 -14.03 3.85
N GLU A 79 -11.55 -14.60 4.84
CA GLU A 79 -10.18 -15.10 4.72
C GLU A 79 -10.09 -16.25 3.73
N TYR A 80 -11.05 -17.19 3.77
CA TYR A 80 -11.11 -18.26 2.78
C TYR A 80 -11.25 -17.73 1.35
N LYS A 81 -12.13 -16.73 1.13
CA LYS A 81 -12.26 -16.07 -0.18
C LYS A 81 -11.00 -15.32 -0.58
N PHE A 82 -10.31 -14.70 0.37
CA PHE A 82 -9.03 -14.02 0.11
C PHE A 82 -7.97 -15.01 -0.37
N LEU A 83 -7.86 -16.18 0.27
CA LEU A 83 -6.96 -17.24 -0.17
C LEU A 83 -7.30 -17.76 -1.57
N GLN A 84 -8.59 -17.88 -1.90
CA GLN A 84 -9.02 -18.25 -3.26
C GLN A 84 -8.60 -17.19 -4.29
N LEU A 85 -8.85 -15.91 -4.00
CA LEU A 85 -8.45 -14.80 -4.87
C LEU A 85 -6.92 -14.80 -5.06
N SER A 86 -6.16 -14.95 -3.99
CA SER A 86 -4.69 -14.99 -4.04
C SER A 86 -4.17 -16.14 -4.92
N ARG A 87 -4.78 -17.33 -4.84
CA ARG A 87 -4.46 -18.47 -5.72
C ARG A 87 -4.86 -18.22 -7.18
N GLU A 88 -6.01 -17.59 -7.42
CA GLU A 88 -6.45 -17.24 -8.77
C GLU A 88 -5.48 -16.26 -9.43
N ILE A 89 -5.07 -15.21 -8.70
CA ILE A 89 -4.07 -14.24 -9.17
C ILE A 89 -2.73 -14.93 -9.42
N GLN A 90 -2.30 -15.82 -8.52
CA GLN A 90 -1.09 -16.61 -8.71
C GLN A 90 -1.15 -17.44 -10.00
N ALA A 91 -2.27 -18.12 -10.25
CA ALA A 91 -2.46 -18.94 -11.44
C ALA A 91 -2.44 -18.09 -12.73
N LYS A 92 -3.07 -16.90 -12.72
CA LYS A 92 -3.02 -15.95 -13.85
C LYS A 92 -1.59 -15.47 -14.15
N ASN A 93 -0.77 -15.33 -13.11
CA ASN A 93 0.60 -14.84 -13.24
C ASN A 93 1.64 -15.94 -13.46
N ALA A 94 1.29 -17.22 -13.30
CA ALA A 94 2.26 -18.33 -13.31
C ALA A 94 3.07 -18.44 -14.61
N ASN A 95 2.45 -18.10 -15.74
CA ASN A 95 3.06 -18.17 -17.08
C ASN A 95 3.42 -16.78 -17.63
N GLN A 96 3.38 -15.74 -16.79
CA GLN A 96 3.70 -14.39 -17.19
C GLN A 96 5.18 -14.15 -16.92
N ALA A 97 5.97 -14.16 -17.98
CA ALA A 97 7.38 -13.81 -17.97
C ALA A 97 7.65 -12.84 -19.12
N PHE A 98 8.57 -11.93 -18.89
CA PHE A 98 9.01 -10.96 -19.86
C PHE A 98 10.52 -11.01 -19.96
N ALA A 99 11.04 -11.24 -21.17
CA ALA A 99 12.47 -11.29 -21.40
C ALA A 99 13.07 -9.88 -21.23
N PHE A 100 13.65 -9.61 -20.07
CA PHE A 100 14.31 -8.37 -19.72
C PHE A 100 15.82 -8.58 -19.57
N SER A 101 16.60 -7.67 -20.14
CA SER A 101 18.05 -7.66 -20.06
C SER A 101 18.53 -6.44 -19.28
N GLY A 102 19.70 -6.52 -18.64
CA GLY A 102 20.26 -5.39 -17.89
C GLY A 102 20.62 -4.16 -18.75
N SER A 103 20.59 -4.29 -20.07
CA SER A 103 20.74 -3.18 -21.03
C SER A 103 19.42 -2.51 -21.43
N ASP A 104 18.29 -3.13 -21.11
CA ASP A 104 16.97 -2.55 -21.40
C ASP A 104 16.67 -1.39 -20.42
N ALA A 105 15.94 -0.41 -20.92
CA ALA A 105 15.47 0.70 -20.10
C ALA A 105 14.07 0.40 -19.57
N LEU A 106 13.98 0.06 -18.27
CA LEU A 106 12.69 -0.12 -17.60
C LEU A 106 12.07 1.24 -17.25
N VAL A 107 10.97 1.60 -17.89
CA VAL A 107 10.23 2.84 -17.68
C VAL A 107 8.92 2.53 -16.97
N VAL A 108 8.72 3.08 -15.78
CA VAL A 108 7.48 2.97 -15.02
C VAL A 108 6.63 4.20 -15.30
N ASN A 109 5.45 3.99 -15.88
CA ASN A 109 4.47 5.04 -16.08
C ASN A 109 3.54 5.11 -14.85
N THR A 110 3.50 6.27 -14.18
CA THR A 110 2.69 6.48 -12.97
C THR A 110 1.33 7.15 -13.26
N GLU A 111 0.97 7.39 -14.53
CA GLU A 111 -0.23 8.16 -14.94
C GLU A 111 -1.57 7.56 -14.48
N ALA A 112 -1.77 6.25 -14.60
CA ALA A 112 -3.11 5.65 -14.47
C ALA A 112 -3.43 5.09 -13.07
N ALA A 113 -2.41 4.78 -12.28
CA ALA A 113 -2.51 4.47 -10.85
C ALA A 113 -1.09 4.30 -10.30
N PRO A 114 -0.61 5.15 -9.38
CA PRO A 114 0.71 4.98 -8.81
C PRO A 114 0.73 3.71 -7.95
N VAL A 115 1.45 2.68 -8.39
CA VAL A 115 1.98 1.68 -7.46
C VAL A 115 3.09 2.38 -6.70
N LEU A 116 2.71 3.04 -5.60
CA LEU A 116 3.56 3.94 -4.85
C LEU A 116 4.90 3.28 -4.53
N GLY A 117 5.98 3.94 -4.95
CA GLY A 117 7.34 3.51 -4.65
C GLY A 117 7.85 2.32 -5.47
N LEU A 118 7.18 1.89 -6.55
CA LEU A 118 7.67 0.78 -7.37
C LEU A 118 9.04 1.05 -8.01
N PRO A 119 9.32 2.21 -8.65
CA PRO A 119 10.66 2.49 -9.20
C PRO A 119 11.75 2.43 -8.14
N VAL A 120 11.49 3.06 -6.99
CA VAL A 120 12.39 3.10 -5.83
C VAL A 120 12.65 1.69 -5.31
N SER A 121 11.58 0.94 -5.01
CA SER A 121 11.67 -0.40 -4.42
C SER A 121 12.39 -1.41 -5.32
N LEU A 122 12.27 -1.26 -6.66
CA LEU A 122 13.01 -2.06 -7.62
C LEU A 122 14.52 -1.81 -7.52
N VAL A 123 14.96 -0.55 -7.55
CA VAL A 123 16.39 -0.22 -7.47
C VAL A 123 16.98 -0.59 -6.11
N GLU A 124 16.22 -0.43 -5.02
CA GLU A 124 16.65 -0.78 -3.67
C GLU A 124 16.85 -2.29 -3.47
N ASN A 125 15.90 -3.11 -3.93
CA ASN A 125 15.84 -4.51 -3.52
C ASN A 125 16.33 -5.51 -4.59
N PHE A 126 16.46 -5.11 -5.85
CA PHE A 126 16.76 -6.01 -6.96
C PHE A 126 18.00 -5.59 -7.75
N VAL A 127 18.61 -6.55 -8.46
CA VAL A 127 19.75 -6.31 -9.36
C VAL A 127 19.28 -5.57 -10.62
N VAL A 128 19.11 -4.25 -10.49
CA VAL A 128 18.87 -3.32 -11.59
C VAL A 128 19.74 -2.08 -11.39
N SER A 129 20.30 -1.56 -12.48
CA SER A 129 21.21 -0.41 -12.43
C SER A 129 20.46 0.91 -12.27
N LYS A 130 19.34 1.05 -12.97
CA LYS A 130 18.47 2.22 -12.95
C LYS A 130 17.05 1.85 -13.37
N VAL A 131 16.07 2.56 -12.82
CA VAL A 131 14.67 2.47 -13.23
C VAL A 131 14.20 3.87 -13.59
N TYR A 132 13.58 4.00 -14.76
CA TYR A 132 13.04 5.26 -15.23
C TYR A 132 11.60 5.43 -14.74
N GLU A 133 11.22 6.67 -14.46
CA GLU A 133 9.89 7.08 -14.02
C GLU A 133 9.41 8.20 -14.96
N LYS A 134 8.25 7.97 -15.59
CA LYS A 134 7.52 8.98 -16.37
C LYS A 134 6.35 9.48 -15.51
N SER A 135 6.35 10.78 -15.25
CA SER A 135 5.30 11.49 -14.49
C SER A 135 4.05 11.71 -15.33
N GLU A 136 2.94 12.05 -14.66
CA GLU A 136 1.57 12.25 -15.20
C GLU A 136 1.37 13.17 -16.43
N SER A 137 2.41 13.87 -16.91
CA SER A 137 2.30 14.76 -18.06
C SER A 137 3.13 14.21 -19.22
N ASP A 138 2.56 14.17 -20.42
CA ASP A 138 3.25 13.73 -21.64
C ASP A 138 4.53 14.52 -21.94
N ASP A 139 4.59 15.77 -21.50
CA ASP A 139 5.75 16.65 -21.64
C ASP A 139 6.71 16.59 -20.44
N ALA A 140 6.39 15.81 -19.39
CA ALA A 140 7.23 15.71 -18.22
C ALA A 140 8.56 15.01 -18.55
N PRO A 141 9.70 15.55 -18.06
CA PRO A 141 10.98 14.90 -18.28
C PRO A 141 11.02 13.54 -17.57
N ILE A 142 11.44 12.50 -18.30
CA ILE A 142 11.69 11.18 -17.72
C ILE A 142 12.85 11.29 -16.74
N SER A 143 12.64 10.77 -15.53
CA SER A 143 13.65 10.74 -14.49
C SER A 143 14.15 9.31 -14.24
N ALA A 144 15.41 9.15 -13.90
CA ALA A 144 16.02 7.87 -13.56
C ALA A 144 16.34 7.81 -12.07
N TRP A 145 15.86 6.77 -11.42
CA TRP A 145 16.25 6.37 -10.07
C TRP A 145 17.50 5.52 -10.12
N LYS A 146 18.50 5.90 -9.31
CA LYS A 146 19.78 5.20 -9.18
C LYS A 146 20.18 5.12 -7.71
N ILE A 147 21.07 4.18 -7.41
CA ILE A 147 21.75 4.11 -6.12
C ILE A 147 23.21 4.43 -6.35
N GLY A 148 23.74 5.29 -5.49
CA GLY A 148 25.15 5.63 -5.44
C GLY A 148 25.77 5.19 -4.12
N THR A 149 27.10 5.20 -4.11
CA THR A 149 27.91 4.97 -2.91
C THR A 149 28.81 6.17 -2.62
N ASP A 150 29.39 6.24 -1.44
CA ASP A 150 30.49 7.19 -1.22
C ASP A 150 31.68 6.85 -2.14
N PRO A 151 32.32 7.85 -2.78
CA PRO A 151 32.24 9.29 -2.50
C PRO A 151 31.14 10.07 -3.27
N LEU A 152 30.45 9.45 -4.23
CA LEU A 152 29.42 10.11 -5.06
C LEU A 152 28.30 10.68 -4.18
N CYS A 153 27.82 9.92 -3.20
CA CYS A 153 26.73 10.37 -2.33
C CYS A 153 27.09 11.63 -1.55
N SER A 154 28.27 11.65 -0.92
CA SER A 154 28.77 12.83 -0.21
C SER A 154 28.85 14.08 -1.13
N LYS A 155 29.28 13.91 -2.39
CA LYS A 155 29.29 14.98 -3.39
C LYS A 155 27.88 15.47 -3.73
N LEU A 156 26.94 14.56 -4.02
CA LEU A 156 25.56 14.91 -4.35
C LEU A 156 24.86 15.67 -3.21
N TRP A 157 25.11 15.30 -1.96
CA TRP A 157 24.57 16.00 -0.80
C TRP A 157 25.15 17.41 -0.63
N ALA A 158 26.44 17.61 -0.92
CA ALA A 158 27.05 18.93 -0.95
C ALA A 158 26.49 19.81 -2.08
N ASP A 159 26.37 19.25 -3.29
CA ASP A 159 25.87 19.96 -4.47
C ASP A 159 24.39 20.37 -4.33
N ARG A 160 23.58 19.62 -3.57
CA ARG A 160 22.18 19.97 -3.27
C ARG A 160 22.04 21.32 -2.59
N SER A 161 23.03 21.75 -1.80
CA SER A 161 23.01 23.06 -1.15
C SER A 161 23.22 24.21 -2.14
N GLY A 162 23.62 23.93 -3.39
CA GLY A 162 24.03 24.90 -4.42
C GLY A 162 22.99 25.20 -5.51
N ASN A 163 21.69 25.00 -5.28
CA ASN A 163 20.57 25.29 -6.21
C ASN A 163 20.46 24.42 -7.49
N ASN A 164 21.23 23.35 -7.66
CA ASN A 164 21.14 22.51 -8.86
C ASN A 164 20.02 21.45 -8.73
N LEU A 165 18.78 21.83 -9.05
CA LEU A 165 17.55 21.01 -8.91
C LEU A 165 17.50 19.77 -9.83
N ARG A 166 18.50 19.54 -10.68
CA ARG A 166 18.51 18.43 -11.65
C ARG A 166 18.83 17.07 -11.04
N ILE A 167 19.46 17.03 -9.86
CA ILE A 167 19.75 15.80 -9.14
C ILE A 167 19.24 15.93 -7.70
N VAL A 168 18.36 15.02 -7.28
CA VAL A 168 17.79 15.02 -5.94
C VAL A 168 18.26 13.77 -5.19
N PRO A 169 19.19 13.89 -4.22
CA PRO A 169 19.60 12.78 -3.38
C PRO A 169 18.60 12.53 -2.23
N PHE A 170 18.49 11.26 -1.85
CA PHE A 170 17.66 10.73 -0.77
C PHE A 170 18.49 9.75 0.07
N GLY A 171 18.18 9.66 1.36
CA GLY A 171 18.75 8.61 2.21
C GLY A 171 18.26 7.25 1.76
N LEU A 172 19.17 6.29 1.59
CA LEU A 172 18.81 4.91 1.30
C LEU A 172 18.34 4.21 2.58
N LEU A 173 17.12 3.69 2.60
CA LEU A 173 16.56 2.98 3.74
C LEU A 173 16.48 1.48 3.43
N GLU A 174 17.01 0.65 4.33
CA GLU A 174 16.79 -0.80 4.30
C GLU A 174 16.21 -1.24 5.64
N ASN A 175 15.06 -1.92 5.61
CA ASN A 175 14.34 -2.37 6.81
C ASN A 175 14.10 -1.22 7.82
N GLY A 176 13.77 -0.02 7.32
CA GLY A 176 13.51 1.17 8.14
C GLY A 176 14.78 1.81 8.73
N LYS A 177 15.98 1.40 8.32
CA LYS A 177 17.25 1.97 8.79
C LYS A 177 18.04 2.59 7.65
N LEU A 178 18.64 3.75 7.92
CA LEU A 178 19.53 4.42 6.97
C LEU A 178 20.80 3.59 6.74
N VAL A 179 21.11 3.33 5.47
CA VAL A 179 22.32 2.61 5.07
C VAL A 179 23.48 3.61 4.96
N ALA A 180 24.47 3.48 5.83
CA ALA A 180 25.59 4.42 5.89
C ALA A 180 26.44 4.40 4.62
N GLY A 181 26.70 5.58 4.06
CA GLY A 181 27.55 5.80 2.88
C GLY A 181 26.97 5.28 1.56
N MET A 182 25.64 5.18 1.52
CA MET A 182 24.86 4.94 0.31
C MET A 182 23.71 5.95 0.26
N CYS A 183 23.29 6.26 -0.96
CA CYS A 183 22.18 7.16 -1.20
C CYS A 183 21.46 6.72 -2.46
N MET A 184 20.19 7.07 -2.53
CA MET A 184 19.44 7.00 -3.76
C MET A 184 19.39 8.40 -4.36
N TYR A 185 19.38 8.51 -5.67
CA TYR A 185 19.27 9.81 -6.32
C TYR A 185 18.43 9.71 -7.58
N ARG A 186 17.70 10.79 -7.84
CA ARG A 186 16.88 10.95 -9.03
C ARG A 186 17.49 12.02 -9.92
N LEU A 187 17.64 11.73 -11.21
CA LEU A 187 18.10 12.70 -12.21
C LEU A 187 17.28 12.63 -13.49
N VAL A 188 17.22 13.71 -14.26
CA VAL A 188 16.59 13.69 -15.59
C VAL A 188 17.53 13.04 -16.59
N GLU A 189 17.11 11.92 -17.18
CA GLU A 189 17.91 11.14 -18.12
C GLU A 189 17.01 10.54 -19.20
N LYS A 190 17.44 10.59 -20.47
CA LYS A 190 16.75 9.90 -21.55
C LYS A 190 17.02 8.39 -21.50
N PRO A 191 15.99 7.53 -21.61
CA PRO A 191 16.16 6.09 -21.79
C PRO A 191 17.08 5.79 -22.98
N ALA A 192 17.96 4.80 -22.82
CA ALA A 192 18.83 4.31 -23.88
C ALA A 192 18.69 2.78 -23.99
N GLY A 193 18.73 2.25 -25.21
CA GLY A 193 18.46 0.83 -25.48
C GLY A 193 16.97 0.56 -25.76
N ARG A 194 16.58 -0.71 -25.71
CA ARG A 194 15.17 -1.11 -25.87
C ARG A 194 14.37 -0.65 -24.65
N ILE A 195 13.27 0.05 -24.91
CA ILE A 195 12.40 0.58 -23.86
C ILE A 195 11.37 -0.50 -23.49
N VAL A 196 11.33 -0.82 -22.19
CA VAL A 196 10.34 -1.70 -21.59
C VAL A 196 9.49 -0.85 -20.66
N THR A 197 8.22 -0.68 -21.00
CA THR A 197 7.29 0.17 -20.27
C THR A 197 6.42 -0.68 -19.34
N LEU A 198 6.31 -0.23 -18.09
CA LEU A 198 5.38 -0.75 -17.10
C LEU A 198 4.23 0.23 -16.95
N THR A 199 3.03 -0.22 -17.28
CA THR A 199 1.78 0.54 -17.08
C THR A 199 0.85 -0.22 -16.13
N VAL A 200 0.02 0.51 -15.41
CA VAL A 200 -0.95 -0.07 -14.47
C VAL A 200 -2.32 0.43 -14.83
N THR A 201 -3.29 -0.45 -14.99
CA THR A 201 -4.67 -0.03 -15.25
C THR A 201 -5.30 0.62 -14.03
N GLU A 202 -6.32 1.45 -14.25
CA GLU A 202 -7.19 1.89 -13.17
C GLU A 202 -7.74 0.69 -12.38
N PRO A 203 -7.90 0.83 -11.05
CA PRO A 203 -8.45 -0.23 -10.22
C PRO A 203 -9.92 -0.47 -10.51
N ILE A 204 -10.24 -1.71 -10.92
CA ILE A 204 -11.61 -2.17 -11.05
C ILE A 204 -12.09 -2.61 -9.66
N GLU A 205 -13.05 -1.89 -9.10
CA GLU A 205 -13.63 -2.22 -7.79
C GLU A 205 -14.68 -3.33 -7.90
N HIS A 206 -14.53 -4.35 -7.06
CA HIS A 206 -15.49 -5.44 -6.90
C HIS A 206 -16.15 -5.31 -5.54
N GLN A 207 -17.39 -4.82 -5.54
CA GLN A 207 -18.16 -4.69 -4.31
C GLN A 207 -18.65 -6.08 -3.85
N SER A 208 -18.27 -6.46 -2.64
CA SER A 208 -18.78 -7.66 -1.99
C SER A 208 -18.92 -7.41 -0.49
N PHE A 209 -20.02 -7.88 0.08
CA PHE A 209 -20.21 -7.82 1.52
C PHE A 209 -19.15 -8.62 2.28
N LEU A 210 -18.71 -9.76 1.74
CA LEU A 210 -17.78 -10.67 2.41
C LEU A 210 -16.32 -10.33 2.14
N LEU A 211 -15.97 -9.90 0.93
CA LEU A 211 -14.59 -9.59 0.57
C LEU A 211 -14.60 -8.55 -0.56
N PRO A 212 -14.67 -7.24 -0.24
CA PRO A 212 -14.46 -6.20 -1.24
C PRO A 212 -13.00 -6.25 -1.68
N TYR A 213 -12.77 -6.12 -2.98
CA TYR A 213 -11.42 -6.12 -3.53
C TYR A 213 -11.35 -5.26 -4.78
N LYS A 214 -10.14 -4.84 -5.13
CA LYS A 214 -9.81 -4.10 -6.34
C LYS A 214 -8.87 -4.94 -7.17
N THR A 215 -9.06 -4.96 -8.48
CA THR A 215 -8.16 -5.65 -9.41
C THR A 215 -7.53 -4.65 -10.36
N GLN A 216 -6.25 -4.82 -10.64
CA GLN A 216 -5.49 -4.06 -11.63
C GLN A 216 -4.68 -5.00 -12.48
N ILE A 217 -4.32 -4.55 -13.67
CA ILE A 217 -3.38 -5.25 -14.54
C ILE A 217 -2.13 -4.38 -14.65
N ILE A 218 -0.99 -4.96 -14.27
CA ILE A 218 0.33 -4.39 -14.53
C ILE A 218 0.79 -4.97 -15.88
N THR A 219 0.91 -4.11 -16.88
CA THR A 219 1.39 -4.51 -18.21
C THR A 219 2.85 -4.13 -18.34
N ILE A 220 3.68 -5.12 -18.66
CA ILE A 220 5.09 -4.93 -19.04
C ILE A 220 5.13 -5.14 -20.54
N ALA A 221 5.49 -4.11 -21.31
CA ALA A 221 5.52 -4.19 -22.77
C ALA A 221 6.75 -3.51 -23.36
N ASP A 222 7.23 -4.02 -24.49
CA ASP A 222 8.23 -3.32 -25.31
C ASP A 222 7.59 -2.62 -26.52
N GLU A 223 8.40 -1.84 -27.23
CA GLU A 223 8.01 -1.13 -28.45
C GLU A 223 7.66 -2.07 -29.62
N THR A 224 8.01 -3.36 -29.53
CA THR A 224 7.74 -4.36 -30.57
C THR A 224 6.39 -5.08 -30.38
N GLY A 225 5.66 -4.76 -29.31
CA GLY A 225 4.35 -5.32 -29.00
C GLY A 225 4.39 -6.61 -28.19
N ASN A 226 5.58 -7.06 -27.75
CA ASN A 226 5.65 -8.12 -26.75
C ASN A 226 5.12 -7.57 -25.42
N ALA A 227 4.25 -8.32 -24.74
CA ALA A 227 3.70 -7.89 -23.47
C ALA A 227 3.48 -9.06 -22.51
N ALA A 228 3.82 -8.85 -21.24
CA ALA A 228 3.37 -9.68 -20.12
C ALA A 228 2.33 -8.90 -19.32
N ARG A 229 1.26 -9.58 -18.90
CA ARG A 229 0.16 -8.97 -18.15
C ARG A 229 0.04 -9.63 -16.80
N LEU A 230 0.46 -8.92 -15.77
CA LEU A 230 0.42 -9.38 -14.38
C LEU A 230 -0.88 -8.90 -13.75
N SER A 231 -1.68 -9.82 -13.25
CA SER A 231 -2.85 -9.51 -12.44
C SER A 231 -2.40 -9.14 -11.03
N TYR A 232 -2.96 -8.04 -10.52
CA TYR A 232 -2.76 -7.53 -9.18
C TYR A 232 -4.11 -7.37 -8.52
N ALA A 233 -4.22 -7.72 -7.24
CA ALA A 233 -5.44 -7.45 -6.49
C ALA A 233 -5.13 -7.01 -5.07
N GLU A 234 -5.98 -6.14 -4.55
CA GLU A 234 -6.00 -5.71 -3.16
C GLU A 234 -7.37 -6.00 -2.58
N ALA A 235 -7.43 -6.68 -1.44
CA ALA A 235 -8.69 -7.04 -0.81
C ALA A 235 -8.73 -6.53 0.63
N THR A 236 -9.93 -6.22 1.11
CA THR A 236 -10.13 -5.75 2.48
C THR A 236 -10.99 -6.75 3.24
N PRO A 237 -10.39 -7.85 3.75
CA PRO A 237 -11.14 -8.90 4.44
C PRO A 237 -11.76 -8.40 5.75
N TRP A 238 -12.71 -9.16 6.27
CA TRP A 238 -13.26 -8.95 7.61
C TRP A 238 -12.17 -9.15 8.67
N THR A 239 -12.18 -8.28 9.68
CA THR A 239 -11.29 -8.38 10.84
C THR A 239 -11.78 -9.48 11.80
N TRP A 240 -10.84 -10.20 12.42
CA TRP A 240 -11.15 -11.24 13.42
C TRP A 240 -11.88 -10.69 14.65
N ILE A 241 -11.55 -9.46 15.04
CA ILE A 241 -12.22 -8.73 16.11
C ILE A 241 -13.24 -7.78 15.46
N PRO A 242 -14.49 -7.74 15.95
CA PRO A 242 -15.47 -6.77 15.47
C PRO A 242 -14.94 -5.34 15.65
N MET A 243 -14.93 -4.55 14.57
CA MET A 243 -14.54 -3.14 14.63
C MET A 243 -15.70 -2.26 14.18
N PRO A 244 -16.78 -2.12 14.97
CA PRO A 244 -17.84 -1.20 14.62
C PRO A 244 -17.30 0.23 14.66
N ILE A 245 -17.48 0.96 13.57
CA ILE A 245 -17.20 2.38 13.47
C ILE A 245 -18.52 3.05 13.06
N GLY A 246 -18.76 4.25 13.55
CA GLY A 246 -19.88 5.01 13.05
C GLY A 246 -19.84 6.46 13.45
N GLY A 247 -20.31 7.30 12.56
CA GLY A 247 -20.36 8.73 12.79
C GLY A 247 -20.96 9.49 11.62
N CYS A 248 -21.07 10.79 11.81
CA CYS A 248 -21.66 11.71 10.86
C CYS A 248 -20.62 12.71 10.36
N PHE A 249 -20.58 12.90 9.03
CA PHE A 249 -19.59 13.74 8.36
C PHE A 249 -20.32 14.81 7.54
N TYR A 250 -19.84 16.05 7.62
CA TYR A 250 -20.29 17.14 6.76
C TYR A 250 -19.31 17.26 5.58
N GLY A 251 -19.78 16.92 4.38
CA GLY A 251 -19.00 17.14 3.16
C GLY A 251 -19.00 18.63 2.78
N GLU A 252 -17.99 19.06 2.04
CA GLU A 252 -17.95 20.42 1.49
C GLU A 252 -19.24 20.73 0.72
N GLY A 253 -19.85 21.89 1.02
CA GLY A 253 -21.10 22.35 0.38
C GLY A 253 -22.38 21.60 0.78
N ARG A 254 -22.34 20.64 1.71
CA ARG A 254 -23.55 19.91 2.15
C ARG A 254 -24.14 20.48 3.44
N HIS A 255 -25.43 20.82 3.41
CA HIS A 255 -26.19 21.26 4.59
C HIS A 255 -26.67 20.12 5.51
N LYS A 256 -26.57 18.86 5.06
CA LYS A 256 -27.00 17.67 5.84
C LYS A 256 -25.81 16.74 6.10
N PRO A 257 -25.65 16.21 7.33
CA PRO A 257 -24.62 15.24 7.63
C PRO A 257 -24.90 13.93 6.89
N THR A 258 -23.84 13.29 6.38
CA THR A 258 -23.89 11.91 5.90
C THR A 258 -23.39 11.02 7.03
N CYS A 259 -24.28 10.18 7.57
CA CYS A 259 -23.95 9.30 8.68
C CYS A 259 -23.76 7.88 8.19
N PHE A 260 -22.81 7.17 8.80
CA PHE A 260 -22.59 5.76 8.54
C PHE A 260 -22.40 5.01 9.86
N PHE A 261 -22.78 3.74 9.88
CA PHE A 261 -22.44 2.81 10.95
C PHE A 261 -22.19 1.45 10.31
N GLY A 262 -21.01 0.88 10.53
CA GLY A 262 -20.61 -0.34 9.87
C GLY A 262 -19.27 -0.88 10.36
N PRO A 263 -18.81 -2.01 9.82
CA PRO A 263 -17.50 -2.56 10.16
C PRO A 263 -16.40 -1.69 9.56
N LEU A 264 -15.38 -1.38 10.36
CA LEU A 264 -14.17 -0.72 9.91
C LEU A 264 -13.36 -1.70 9.07
N ARG A 265 -13.11 -1.33 7.81
CA ARG A 265 -12.31 -2.11 6.86
C ARG A 265 -11.23 -1.19 6.29
N ILE A 266 -10.12 -1.06 7.01
CA ILE A 266 -9.01 -0.18 6.65
C ILE A 266 -7.75 -0.92 6.22
N PHE A 267 -7.63 -2.21 6.56
CA PHE A 267 -6.45 -3.00 6.25
C PHE A 267 -6.65 -3.68 4.89
N SER A 268 -6.14 -3.03 3.84
CA SER A 268 -6.00 -3.66 2.53
C SER A 268 -4.87 -4.67 2.58
N MET A 269 -5.12 -5.87 2.07
CA MET A 269 -4.16 -6.96 1.97
C MET A 269 -3.96 -7.27 0.48
N PRO A 270 -2.71 -7.28 0.00
CA PRO A 270 -2.43 -7.59 -1.39
C PRO A 270 -2.62 -9.09 -1.64
N ALA A 271 -3.43 -9.44 -2.64
CA ALA A 271 -3.64 -10.81 -3.11
C ALA A 271 -2.69 -11.11 -4.27
N LEU A 272 -1.46 -11.52 -3.94
CA LEU A 272 -0.34 -11.65 -4.89
C LEU A 272 0.18 -13.08 -5.04
N GLY A 273 -0.51 -14.06 -4.47
CA GLY A 273 0.00 -15.42 -4.40
C GLY A 273 1.27 -15.50 -3.53
N ALA A 274 2.36 -15.98 -4.15
CA ALA A 274 3.65 -16.14 -3.48
C ALA A 274 4.51 -14.86 -3.46
N ALA A 275 4.15 -13.82 -4.23
CA ALA A 275 4.89 -12.56 -4.21
C ALA A 275 4.53 -11.75 -2.95
N LYS A 276 5.52 -11.07 -2.36
CA LYS A 276 5.34 -10.30 -1.12
C LYS A 276 4.61 -8.97 -1.35
N ASP A 277 4.89 -8.34 -2.48
CA ASP A 277 4.35 -7.04 -2.89
C ASP A 277 4.35 -6.94 -4.43
N ALA A 278 3.81 -5.84 -4.96
CA ALA A 278 3.75 -5.59 -6.40
C ALA A 278 5.15 -5.52 -7.04
N THR A 279 6.15 -4.99 -6.32
CA THR A 279 7.54 -4.92 -6.76
C THR A 279 8.12 -6.31 -6.98
N ALA A 280 7.93 -7.23 -6.04
CA ALA A 280 8.37 -8.61 -6.13
C ALA A 280 7.65 -9.38 -7.25
N LEU A 281 6.37 -9.07 -7.50
CA LEU A 281 5.62 -9.64 -8.61
C LEU A 281 6.22 -9.23 -9.96
N VAL A 282 6.50 -7.93 -10.13
CA VAL A 282 7.12 -7.39 -11.35
C VAL A 282 8.55 -7.90 -11.52
N ALA A 283 9.33 -7.88 -10.45
CA ALA A 283 10.70 -8.39 -10.46
C ALA A 283 10.76 -9.86 -10.88
N LYS A 284 9.85 -10.69 -10.37
CA LYS A 284 9.75 -12.10 -10.80
C LYS A 284 9.43 -12.23 -12.28
N ALA A 285 8.53 -11.42 -12.82
CA ALA A 285 8.16 -11.46 -14.23
C ALA A 285 9.32 -11.02 -15.15
N LEU A 286 10.18 -10.11 -14.68
CA LEU A 286 11.38 -9.62 -15.35
C LEU A 286 12.64 -10.49 -15.07
N ASP A 287 12.50 -11.58 -14.31
CA ASP A 287 13.61 -12.44 -13.86
C ASP A 287 14.74 -11.67 -13.13
N LEU A 288 14.36 -10.67 -12.33
CA LEU A 288 15.32 -9.89 -11.53
C LEU A 288 15.72 -10.64 -10.26
N GLU A 289 17.02 -10.74 -10.02
CA GLU A 289 17.57 -11.30 -8.79
C GLU A 289 17.30 -10.36 -7.61
N TRP A 290 16.73 -10.89 -6.52
CA TRP A 290 16.61 -10.16 -5.27
C TRP A 290 17.99 -10.05 -4.60
N LYS A 291 18.49 -8.82 -4.45
CA LYS A 291 19.74 -8.53 -3.77
C LYS A 291 19.69 -7.09 -3.25
N PRO A 292 19.52 -6.87 -1.93
CA PRO A 292 19.41 -5.52 -1.38
C PRO A 292 20.67 -4.71 -1.67
N ALA A 293 20.50 -3.39 -1.84
CA ALA A 293 21.54 -2.47 -2.26
C ALA A 293 22.79 -2.51 -1.38
N SER A 294 22.65 -2.67 -0.05
CA SER A 294 23.78 -2.82 0.88
C SER A 294 24.68 -4.00 0.54
N LYS A 295 24.12 -5.11 0.07
CA LYS A 295 24.86 -6.30 -0.40
C LYS A 295 25.50 -6.09 -1.78
N ARG A 296 25.05 -5.10 -2.54
CA ARG A 296 25.59 -4.71 -3.86
C ARG A 296 26.52 -3.50 -3.81
N ARG A 297 26.81 -2.95 -2.62
CA ARG A 297 27.59 -1.71 -2.46
C ARG A 297 28.89 -1.69 -3.28
N ARG A 298 29.67 -2.78 -3.27
CA ARG A 298 30.93 -2.86 -4.03
C ARG A 298 30.70 -2.83 -5.54
N GLU A 299 29.67 -3.53 -6.03
CA GLU A 299 29.32 -3.57 -7.45
C GLU A 299 28.84 -2.20 -7.94
N ILE A 300 28.02 -1.52 -7.13
CA ILE A 300 27.52 -0.17 -7.39
C ILE A 300 28.69 0.83 -7.41
N GLY A 301 29.57 0.80 -6.42
CA GLY A 301 30.73 1.70 -6.38
C GLY A 301 31.68 1.54 -7.57
N LEU A 302 31.86 0.31 -8.08
CA LEU A 302 32.65 0.07 -9.31
C LEU A 302 31.97 0.66 -10.56
N GLN A 303 30.63 0.69 -10.61
CA GLN A 303 29.88 1.34 -11.68
C GLN A 303 29.97 2.85 -11.58
N ASP A 304 29.84 3.41 -10.37
CA ASP A 304 29.97 4.85 -10.10
C ASP A 304 31.34 5.36 -10.60
N MET A 305 32.44 4.68 -10.23
CA MET A 305 33.79 5.06 -10.65
C MET A 305 34.00 4.99 -12.17
N LYS A 306 33.37 4.02 -12.86
CA LYS A 306 33.44 3.94 -14.32
C LYS A 306 32.66 5.08 -15.00
N SER A 307 31.59 5.56 -14.37
CA SER A 307 30.80 6.66 -14.90
C SER A 307 31.52 8.01 -14.76
N ASP A 308 32.22 8.25 -13.63
CA ASP A 308 33.04 9.45 -13.41
C ASP A 308 34.26 9.52 -14.37
N MET A 309 34.79 8.38 -14.81
CA MET A 309 35.92 8.31 -15.75
C MET A 309 35.54 8.51 -17.23
N ARG A 310 34.24 8.56 -17.57
CA ARG A 310 33.79 8.96 -18.92
C ARG A 310 33.37 10.42 -18.86
N PRO A 311 34.24 11.39 -19.16
CA PRO A 311 33.79 12.77 -19.34
C PRO A 311 32.70 12.76 -20.42
N SER A 312 31.61 13.45 -20.13
CA SER A 312 30.56 13.74 -21.09
C SER A 312 31.19 14.44 -22.29
N VAL A 313 31.49 13.69 -23.35
CA VAL A 313 31.86 14.27 -24.63
C VAL A 313 30.56 14.83 -25.19
N SER A 314 30.35 16.12 -24.96
CA SER A 314 29.35 16.92 -25.66
C SER A 314 29.75 16.93 -27.14
N PHE A 315 28.98 16.24 -27.97
CA PHE A 315 28.89 16.50 -29.41
C PHE A 315 27.67 17.37 -29.67
#